data_AF-A0A9X0D1C0-F1
#
_entry.id   AF-A0A9X0D1C0-F1
#
_cell.length_a   1.000
_cell.length_b   1.000
_cell.length_c   1.000
_cell.angle_alpha   90.00
_cell.angle_beta   90.00
_cell.angle_gamma   90.00
#
_symmetry.space_group_name_H-M   'P 1'
#
loop_
_entity.id
_entity.type
_entity.pdbx_description
1 polymer ?
#
loop_
_entity_poly.entity_id
_entity_poly.type
_entity_poly.pdbx_seq_one_letter_code
_entity_poly.pdbx_strand_id
1 'polypeptide(L)'
;MYRLWPVLKFEVLNAKNSWMRGHHAYKDIFEPVIGTTLTLQREPENAKNPHAVAIVEDTGRIVGHISLCLLRIVSSFLNRVNHKATAEICGKRINRGAGLGLEIPVIYKIYGERKYLDRLDELINGSETAKRALREREEGILVDGQQKKRKSTKKDKVNDKKQKK
;
A
#
# COMPACT_ATOMS: atom_id res chain seq x y z
N MET A 1 27.95 22.76 26.48
CA MET A 1 26.49 22.55 26.39
C MET A 1 26.24 21.58 25.23
N TYR A 2 26.27 20.27 25.49
CA TYR A 2 26.12 19.27 24.42
C TYR A 2 24.62 19.08 24.13
N ARG A 3 24.15 19.62 22.98
CA ARG A 3 22.85 19.24 22.44
C ARG A 3 22.93 17.76 22.07
N LEU A 4 22.34 16.89 22.89
CA LEU A 4 22.02 15.53 22.48
C LEU A 4 21.18 15.64 21.20
N TRP A 5 21.71 15.12 20.09
CA TRP A 5 20.92 14.91 18.90
C TRP A 5 19.77 13.97 19.26
N PRO A 6 18.52 14.24 18.82
CA PRO A 6 17.44 13.30 19.05
C PRO A 6 17.85 11.99 18.38
N VAL A 7 17.89 10.93 19.18
CA VAL A 7 18.24 9.58 18.76
C VAL A 7 17.37 9.21 17.56
N LEU A 8 17.96 9.27 16.36
CA LEU A 8 17.32 8.80 15.14
C LEU A 8 17.11 7.31 15.32
N LYS A 9 15.88 6.92 15.64
CA LYS A 9 15.51 5.51 15.70
C LYS A 9 15.37 5.02 14.26
N PHE A 10 15.94 3.86 14.01
CA PHE A 10 15.92 3.16 12.75
C PHE A 10 14.83 2.10 12.81
N GLU A 11 13.92 2.09 11.85
CA GLU A 11 12.94 1.03 11.72
C GLU A 11 12.94 0.47 10.30
N VAL A 12 13.04 -0.86 10.23
CA VAL A 12 12.95 -1.60 8.97
C VAL A 12 11.51 -2.02 8.81
N LEU A 13 10.82 -1.42 7.85
CA LEU A 13 9.50 -1.88 7.46
C LEU A 13 9.66 -3.07 6.52
N ASN A 14 9.63 -4.27 7.09
CA ASN A 14 9.51 -5.52 6.35
C ASN A 14 8.02 -5.86 6.13
N ALA A 15 7.29 -4.94 5.50
CA ALA A 15 5.85 -5.11 5.30
C ALA A 15 5.58 -6.05 4.12
N LYS A 16 4.47 -6.82 4.17
CA LYS A 16 3.96 -7.62 3.02
C LYS A 16 3.76 -6.80 1.73
N ASN A 17 3.75 -5.47 1.84
CA ASN A 17 3.56 -4.49 0.76
C ASN A 17 4.86 -3.75 0.35
N SER A 18 6.02 -4.31 0.65
CA SER A 18 7.33 -3.69 0.37
C SER A 18 7.76 -3.85 -1.10
N TRP A 19 6.99 -3.23 -2.00
CA TRP A 19 7.22 -3.28 -3.45
C TRP A 19 7.40 -1.89 -4.02
N MET A 20 8.40 -1.73 -4.88
CA MET A 20 8.55 -0.62 -5.80
C MET A 20 7.73 -0.90 -7.07
N ARG A 21 6.94 0.08 -7.47
CA ARG A 21 6.02 0.04 -8.62
C ARG A 21 6.48 0.99 -9.71
N GLY A 22 5.86 0.86 -10.88
CA GLY A 22 6.11 1.77 -12.00
C GLY A 22 7.36 1.45 -12.81
N HIS A 23 8.12 0.42 -12.44
CA HIS A 23 9.37 0.08 -13.13
C HIS A 23 9.18 -0.24 -14.64
N HIS A 24 7.99 -0.66 -15.08
CA HIS A 24 7.70 -0.78 -16.51
C HIS A 24 7.87 0.53 -17.30
N ALA A 25 7.74 1.69 -16.65
CA ALA A 25 7.98 3.01 -17.21
C ALA A 25 9.47 3.44 -17.12
N TYR A 26 10.26 2.76 -16.27
CA TYR A 26 11.66 3.14 -15.96
C TYR A 26 12.68 2.07 -16.36
N LYS A 27 12.23 0.93 -16.90
CA LYS A 27 13.06 -0.24 -17.26
C LYS A 27 14.19 0.05 -18.24
N ASP A 28 14.05 1.09 -19.05
CA ASP A 28 15.04 1.44 -20.10
C ASP A 28 16.13 2.37 -19.53
N ILE A 29 15.92 2.92 -18.33
CA ILE A 29 16.82 3.89 -17.69
C ILE A 29 17.32 3.44 -16.31
N PHE A 30 16.77 2.36 -15.76
CA PHE A 30 17.11 1.83 -14.45
C PHE A 30 17.15 0.30 -14.47
N GLU A 31 18.24 -0.29 -13.97
CA GLU A 31 18.36 -1.73 -13.76
C GLU A 31 18.49 -2.01 -12.24
N PRO A 32 17.59 -2.80 -11.64
CA PRO A 32 17.61 -3.04 -10.21
C PRO A 32 18.78 -3.94 -9.78
N VAL A 33 19.73 -3.37 -9.06
CA VAL A 33 20.82 -4.09 -8.42
C VAL A 33 20.47 -4.36 -6.96
N ILE A 34 20.59 -5.62 -6.52
CA ILE A 34 20.31 -6.02 -5.14
C ILE A 34 21.31 -5.34 -4.20
N GLY A 35 20.82 -4.80 -3.08
CA GLY A 35 21.60 -4.02 -2.11
C GLY A 35 21.68 -2.53 -2.43
N THR A 36 21.26 -2.10 -3.63
CA THR A 36 21.18 -0.66 -3.95
C THR A 36 20.17 0.02 -3.03
N THR A 37 20.61 1.10 -2.40
CA THR A 37 19.78 1.96 -1.56
C THR A 37 19.36 3.19 -2.35
N LEU A 38 18.06 3.46 -2.36
CA LEU A 38 17.43 4.57 -3.06
C LEU A 38 16.72 5.47 -2.04
N THR A 39 16.57 6.75 -2.36
CA THR A 39 15.89 7.70 -1.47
C THR A 39 14.40 7.80 -1.78
N LEU A 40 13.56 8.04 -0.78
CA LEU A 40 12.14 8.34 -0.98
C LEU A 40 11.92 9.84 -0.96
N GLN A 41 11.26 10.36 -1.99
CA GLN A 41 10.96 11.78 -2.14
C GLN A 41 9.48 11.99 -2.39
N ARG A 42 8.89 12.97 -1.70
CA ARG A 42 7.51 13.38 -1.95
C ARG A 42 7.38 14.18 -3.24
N GLU A 43 6.27 13.96 -3.94
CA GLU A 43 5.86 14.74 -5.11
C GLU A 43 4.50 15.41 -4.84
N PRO A 44 4.45 16.47 -4.02
CA PRO A 44 3.19 17.13 -3.65
C PRO A 44 2.47 17.75 -4.86
N GLU A 45 3.21 18.10 -5.92
CA GLU A 45 2.70 18.71 -7.15
C GLU A 45 2.29 17.65 -8.20
N ASN A 46 2.35 16.37 -7.88
CA ASN A 46 1.99 15.32 -8.82
C ASN A 46 0.49 15.39 -9.17
N ALA A 47 0.19 15.64 -10.44
CA ALA A 47 -1.16 15.85 -10.94
C ALA A 47 -2.11 14.66 -10.74
N LYS A 48 -1.58 13.43 -10.64
CA LYS A 48 -2.40 12.23 -10.41
C LYS A 48 -2.69 12.02 -8.94
N ASN A 49 -1.72 12.30 -8.07
CA ASN A 49 -1.86 12.09 -6.64
C ASN A 49 -0.90 12.98 -5.82
N PRO A 50 -1.39 13.95 -5.03
CA PRO A 50 -0.54 14.85 -4.24
C PRO A 50 0.17 14.15 -3.06
N HIS A 51 -0.17 12.89 -2.79
CA HIS A 51 0.55 12.06 -1.82
C HIS A 51 1.61 11.19 -2.49
N ALA A 52 1.88 11.36 -3.79
CA ALA A 52 2.87 10.57 -4.50
C ALA A 52 4.24 10.61 -3.80
N VAL A 53 4.86 9.43 -3.67
CA VAL A 53 6.22 9.27 -3.17
C VAL A 53 7.01 8.51 -4.21
N ALA A 54 7.94 9.22 -4.83
CA ALA A 54 8.90 8.71 -5.77
C ALA A 54 10.04 8.02 -5.03
N ILE A 55 10.61 7.00 -5.68
CA ILE A 55 11.86 6.37 -5.30
C ILE A 55 12.91 6.90 -6.28
N VAL A 56 13.95 7.52 -5.73
CA VAL A 56 14.90 8.37 -6.46
C VAL A 56 16.32 7.87 -6.21
N GLU A 57 17.09 7.74 -7.28
CA GLU A 57 18.53 7.47 -7.22
C GLU A 57 19.33 8.66 -6.70
N ASP A 58 20.59 8.42 -6.36
CA ASP A 58 21.54 9.47 -5.99
C ASP A 58 21.73 10.53 -7.09
N THR A 59 21.49 10.16 -8.35
CA THR A 59 21.52 11.07 -9.50
C THR A 59 20.32 12.02 -9.58
N GLY A 60 19.32 11.85 -8.71
CA GLY A 60 18.06 12.59 -8.73
C GLY A 60 17.01 12.04 -9.71
N ARG A 61 17.29 10.91 -10.37
CA ARG A 61 16.35 10.28 -11.30
C ARG A 61 15.30 9.45 -10.56
N ILE A 62 14.03 9.60 -10.97
CA ILE A 62 12.93 8.78 -10.46
C ILE A 62 12.97 7.42 -11.15
N VAL A 63 13.02 6.35 -10.36
CA VAL A 63 13.14 4.96 -10.86
C VAL A 63 11.94 4.10 -10.49
N GLY A 64 11.01 4.67 -9.75
CA GLY A 64 9.75 4.05 -9.40
C GLY A 64 8.98 4.85 -8.37
N HIS A 65 7.89 4.25 -7.92
CA HIS A 65 7.03 4.80 -6.87
C HIS A 65 6.74 3.77 -5.81
N ILE A 66 6.44 4.25 -4.60
CA ILE A 66 5.95 3.38 -3.52
C ILE A 66 4.60 2.76 -3.89
N SER A 67 4.32 1.58 -3.33
CA SER A 67 3.01 0.94 -3.47
C SER A 67 1.88 1.84 -2.94
N LEU A 68 0.74 1.83 -3.65
CA LEU A 68 -0.43 2.69 -3.37
C LEU A 68 -0.94 2.58 -1.92
N CYS A 69 -0.85 1.40 -1.30
CA CYS A 69 -1.27 1.18 0.08
C CYS A 69 -0.48 2.00 1.10
N LEU A 70 0.81 2.23 0.86
CA LEU A 70 1.71 2.92 1.79
C LEU A 70 1.81 4.42 1.49
N LEU A 71 1.37 4.84 0.30
CA LEU A 71 1.52 6.17 -0.25
C LEU A 71 1.12 7.29 0.73
N ARG A 72 -0.12 7.24 1.25
CA ARG A 72 -0.65 8.29 2.14
C ARG A 72 0.10 8.35 3.47
N ILE A 73 0.41 7.19 4.03
CA ILE A 73 1.02 7.08 5.35
C ILE A 73 2.46 7.59 5.28
N VAL A 74 3.23 7.11 4.30
CA VAL A 74 4.64 7.50 4.10
C VAL A 74 4.74 8.95 3.63
N SER A 75 3.85 9.43 2.77
CA SER A 75 3.80 10.84 2.40
C SER A 75 3.54 11.75 3.59
N SER A 76 2.66 11.36 4.52
CA SER A 76 2.40 12.15 5.73
C SER A 76 3.62 12.19 6.65
N PHE A 77 4.33 11.05 6.78
CA PHE A 77 5.57 10.95 7.54
C PHE A 77 6.68 11.83 6.96
N LEU A 78 6.91 11.77 5.64
CA LEU A 78 7.94 12.53 4.94
C LEU A 78 7.62 14.03 4.81
N ASN A 79 6.40 14.48 5.14
CA ASN A 79 6.07 15.90 5.17
C ASN A 79 6.71 16.64 6.37
N ARG A 80 7.31 15.91 7.30
CA ARG A 80 7.84 16.46 8.54
C ARG A 80 9.35 16.70 8.41
N VAL A 81 9.83 17.74 9.10
CA VAL A 81 11.27 18.05 9.17
C VAL A 81 12.04 16.94 9.89
N ASN A 82 13.26 16.64 9.46
CA ASN A 82 14.13 15.57 10.01
C ASN A 82 13.64 14.12 9.82
N HIS A 83 12.56 13.92 9.06
CA HIS A 83 12.11 12.59 8.67
C HIS A 83 12.67 12.21 7.30
N LYS A 84 13.19 10.99 7.17
CA LYS A 84 13.75 10.46 5.92
C LYS A 84 13.34 9.01 5.74
N ALA A 85 13.30 8.56 4.50
CA ALA A 85 13.10 7.15 4.18
C ALA A 85 13.95 6.76 2.98
N THR A 86 14.44 5.53 2.99
CA THR A 86 15.18 4.91 1.89
C THR A 86 14.59 3.55 1.56
N ALA A 87 14.77 3.09 0.33
CA ALA A 87 14.39 1.77 -0.14
C ALA A 87 15.65 1.00 -0.55
N GLU A 88 15.88 -0.16 0.04
CA GLU A 88 16.92 -1.07 -0.40
C GLU A 88 16.31 -2.15 -1.31
N ILE A 89 16.89 -2.39 -2.47
CA ILE A 89 16.43 -3.44 -3.37
C ILE A 89 16.85 -4.81 -2.81
N CYS A 90 15.88 -5.69 -2.56
CA CYS A 90 16.15 -7.00 -1.98
C CYS A 90 15.98 -8.17 -2.94
N GLY A 91 15.60 -7.92 -4.20
CA GLY A 91 15.43 -8.99 -5.17
C GLY A 91 15.19 -8.52 -6.59
N LYS A 92 15.02 -9.49 -7.49
CA LYS A 92 14.83 -9.27 -8.92
C LYS A 92 13.43 -8.78 -9.24
N ARG A 93 13.29 -8.18 -10.41
CA ARG A 93 11.99 -7.80 -10.98
C ARG A 93 11.07 -9.01 -11.13
N ILE A 94 9.85 -8.91 -10.63
CA ILE A 94 8.82 -9.95 -10.75
C ILE A 94 7.54 -9.39 -11.38
N ASN A 95 6.79 -10.24 -12.06
CA ASN A 95 5.39 -9.97 -12.42
C ASN A 95 4.52 -10.96 -11.65
N ARG A 96 3.65 -10.46 -10.78
CA ARG A 96 2.79 -11.29 -9.92
C ARG A 96 1.48 -11.72 -10.60
N GLY A 97 1.25 -11.33 -11.86
CA GLY A 97 0.05 -11.73 -12.61
C GLY A 97 -1.25 -11.04 -12.17
N ALA A 98 -1.18 -10.02 -11.32
CA ALA A 98 -2.34 -9.29 -10.79
C ALA A 98 -2.72 -8.03 -11.58
N GLY A 99 -2.19 -7.86 -12.80
CA GLY A 99 -2.42 -6.65 -13.61
C GLY A 99 -1.68 -5.39 -13.13
N LEU A 100 -0.80 -5.52 -12.13
CA LEU A 100 -0.08 -4.38 -11.53
C LEU A 100 1.28 -4.09 -12.21
N GLY A 101 1.59 -4.81 -13.28
CA GLY A 101 2.84 -4.69 -14.02
C GLY A 101 4.05 -5.29 -13.31
N LEU A 102 5.22 -4.73 -13.61
CA LEU A 102 6.50 -5.17 -13.07
C LEU A 102 6.76 -4.54 -11.70
N GLU A 103 7.07 -5.39 -10.74
CA GLU A 103 7.33 -5.03 -9.35
C GLU A 103 8.76 -5.40 -8.97
N ILE A 104 9.37 -4.59 -8.12
CA ILE A 104 10.68 -4.90 -7.55
C ILE A 104 10.51 -4.99 -6.03
N PRO A 105 10.92 -6.10 -5.40
CA PRO A 105 10.89 -6.22 -3.95
C PRO A 105 11.92 -5.27 -3.35
N VAL A 106 11.49 -4.49 -2.36
CA VAL A 106 12.31 -3.52 -1.65
C VAL A 106 12.11 -3.65 -0.14
N ILE A 107 13.09 -3.20 0.63
CA ILE A 107 13.02 -3.06 2.07
C ILE A 107 13.05 -1.56 2.38
N TYR A 108 11.98 -1.05 3.00
CA TYR A 108 11.93 0.36 3.38
C TYR A 108 12.61 0.56 4.73
N LYS A 109 13.57 1.47 4.77
CA LYS A 109 14.28 1.92 5.97
C LYS A 109 13.83 3.34 6.28
N ILE A 110 13.22 3.54 7.44
CA ILE A 110 12.63 4.83 7.81
C ILE A 110 13.34 5.39 9.03
N TYR A 111 13.64 6.69 8.97
CA TYR A 111 14.37 7.44 9.96
C TYR A 111 13.54 8.64 10.41
N GLY A 112 13.43 8.83 11.71
CA GLY A 112 12.76 10.00 12.26
C GLY A 112 12.52 9.88 13.75
N GLU A 113 11.65 10.76 14.25
CA GLU A 113 11.24 10.77 15.65
C GLU A 113 10.42 9.52 16.04
N ARG A 114 10.76 8.95 17.20
CA ARG A 114 10.19 7.68 17.72
C ARG A 114 8.67 7.67 17.76
N LYS A 115 8.04 8.75 18.22
CA LYS A 115 6.57 8.87 18.31
C LYS A 115 5.87 8.62 16.96
N TYR A 116 6.48 9.03 15.86
CA TYR A 116 5.90 8.85 14.53
C TYR A 116 6.23 7.50 13.92
N LEU A 117 7.37 6.92 14.28
CA LEU A 117 7.74 5.55 13.90
C LEU A 117 6.79 4.53 14.54
N ASP A 118 6.53 4.67 15.84
CA ASP A 118 5.60 3.77 16.54
C ASP A 118 4.17 3.88 15.94
N ARG A 119 3.70 5.10 15.62
CA ARG A 119 2.43 5.30 14.90
C ARG A 119 2.45 4.75 13.46
N LEU A 120 3.59 4.81 12.80
CA LEU A 120 3.76 4.30 11.44
C LEU A 120 3.64 2.78 11.42
N ASP A 121 4.29 2.11 12.38
CA ASP A 121 4.20 0.66 12.55
C ASP A 121 2.75 0.22 12.85
N GLU A 122 2.06 0.92 13.76
CA GLU A 122 0.63 0.68 14.04
C GLU A 122 -0.24 0.80 12.79
N LEU A 123 0.01 1.79 11.93
CA LEU A 123 -0.79 2.00 10.72
C LEU A 123 -0.49 0.97 9.62
N ILE A 124 0.73 0.44 9.57
CA ILE A 124 1.16 -0.53 8.55
C ILE A 124 0.77 -1.95 8.94
N ASN A 125 1.01 -2.32 10.19
CA ASN A 125 0.67 -3.64 10.72
C ASN A 125 -0.80 -3.71 11.12
N GLY A 126 -1.49 -2.58 11.22
CA GLY A 126 -2.84 -2.46 11.77
C GLY A 126 -2.82 -2.60 13.30
N SER A 127 -3.68 -1.83 13.98
CA SER A 127 -3.96 -2.13 15.39
C SER A 127 -4.49 -3.57 15.49
N GLU A 128 -4.12 -4.29 16.55
CA GLU A 128 -4.69 -5.63 16.82
C GLU A 128 -6.23 -5.62 16.79
N THR A 129 -6.87 -4.48 17.07
CA THR A 129 -8.30 -4.24 16.92
C THR A 129 -8.82 -4.31 15.48
N ALA A 130 -8.09 -3.82 14.47
CA ALA A 130 -8.50 -3.93 13.07
C ALA A 130 -8.35 -5.37 12.54
N LYS A 131 -7.33 -6.10 13.02
CA LYS A 131 -7.15 -7.53 12.73
C LYS A 131 -8.26 -8.37 13.37
N ARG A 132 -8.68 -8.05 14.60
CA ARG A 132 -9.83 -8.71 15.27
C ARG A 132 -11.14 -8.46 14.53
N ALA A 133 -11.43 -7.21 14.14
CA ALA A 133 -12.65 -6.88 13.41
C ALA A 133 -12.75 -7.58 12.04
N LEU A 134 -11.62 -7.88 11.37
CA LEU A 134 -11.59 -8.69 10.15
C LEU A 134 -11.81 -10.18 10.43
N ARG A 135 -11.19 -10.74 11.48
CA ARG A 135 -11.41 -12.14 11.90
C ARG A 135 -12.86 -12.38 12.33
N GLU A 136 -13.46 -11.46 13.08
CA GLU A 136 -14.87 -11.52 13.50
C GLU A 136 -15.83 -11.45 12.29
N ARG A 137 -15.47 -10.72 11.22
CA ARG A 137 -16.23 -10.71 9.96
C ARG A 137 -16.10 -12.00 9.16
N GLU A 138 -14.96 -12.69 9.22
CA GLU A 138 -14.73 -13.96 8.51
C GLU A 138 -15.36 -15.15 9.26
N GLU A 139 -15.35 -15.14 10.60
CA GLU A 139 -16.00 -16.17 11.43
C GLU A 139 -17.53 -16.02 11.50
N GLY A 140 -18.05 -14.79 11.34
CA GLY A 140 -19.50 -14.53 11.28
C GLY A 140 -20.20 -15.01 10.00
N ILE A 141 -19.46 -15.46 8.97
CA ILE A 141 -20.03 -15.99 7.71
C ILE A 141 -20.35 -17.49 7.84
N LEU A 142 -19.84 -18.18 8.86
CA LEU A 142 -19.99 -19.62 9.04
C LEU A 142 -21.18 -20.05 9.93
N VAL A 143 -22.04 -19.11 10.32
CA VAL A 143 -23.25 -19.41 11.11
C VAL A 143 -24.51 -18.88 10.45
N ASP A 144 -24.80 -19.35 9.23
CA ASP A 144 -26.19 -19.55 8.80
C ASP A 144 -26.26 -20.54 7.63
N GLY A 145 -25.81 -21.76 7.92
CA GLY A 145 -26.12 -22.91 7.09
C GLY A 145 -27.44 -23.52 7.53
N GLN A 146 -28.57 -23.11 6.92
CA GLN A 146 -29.62 -24.05 6.51
C GLN A 146 -30.64 -23.46 5.50
N GLN A 147 -30.38 -23.79 4.24
CA GLN A 147 -31.32 -24.25 3.20
C GLN A 147 -32.60 -23.44 2.90
N LYS A 148 -32.71 -22.95 1.66
CA LYS A 148 -33.94 -23.14 0.88
C LYS A 148 -33.67 -23.38 -0.61
N LYS A 149 -34.15 -24.54 -1.05
CA LYS A 149 -34.16 -25.17 -2.37
C LYS A 149 -34.39 -24.21 -3.55
N ARG A 150 -33.65 -24.46 -4.64
CA ARG A 150 -34.08 -24.15 -6.02
C ARG A 150 -35.45 -24.79 -6.31
N LYS A 151 -36.39 -24.05 -6.91
CA LYS A 151 -37.46 -24.60 -7.76
C LYS A 151 -37.77 -23.63 -8.90
N SER A 152 -37.41 -24.04 -10.11
CA SER A 152 -37.99 -23.58 -11.37
C SER A 152 -39.43 -24.08 -11.50
N THR A 153 -40.36 -23.27 -12.00
CA THR A 153 -41.37 -23.64 -13.02
C THR A 153 -42.16 -22.42 -13.52
N LYS A 154 -42.53 -22.50 -14.80
CA LYS A 154 -43.18 -21.56 -15.71
C LYS A 154 -44.73 -21.69 -15.67
N LYS A 155 -45.44 -20.73 -16.29
CA LYS A 155 -46.90 -20.66 -16.64
C LYS A 155 -47.87 -20.23 -15.53
N ASP A 156 -48.99 -19.54 -15.77
CA ASP A 156 -49.58 -18.87 -16.94
C ASP A 156 -50.68 -17.87 -16.42
N LYS A 157 -51.01 -16.91 -17.30
CA LYS A 157 -52.16 -15.97 -17.39
C LYS A 157 -53.40 -16.13 -16.50
N VAL A 158 -54.02 -14.98 -16.17
CA VAL A 158 -55.40 -14.50 -16.54
C VAL A 158 -55.74 -13.33 -15.58
N ASN A 159 -55.67 -12.07 -16.05
CA ASN A 159 -56.78 -11.21 -16.51
C ASN A 159 -57.88 -10.94 -15.46
N ASP A 160 -58.05 -9.68 -15.02
CA ASP A 160 -59.32 -9.00 -15.31
C ASP A 160 -59.28 -7.47 -15.18
N LYS A 161 -60.21 -6.87 -15.93
CA LYS A 161 -60.45 -5.48 -16.29
C LYS A 161 -60.82 -4.55 -15.13
N LYS A 162 -60.48 -3.26 -15.28
CA LYS A 162 -61.31 -2.02 -15.16
C LYS A 162 -60.39 -0.83 -14.87
N GLN A 163 -60.57 0.40 -15.35
CA GLN A 163 -61.44 1.09 -16.30
C GLN A 163 -60.92 2.56 -16.35
N LYS A 164 -61.35 3.32 -17.38
CA LYS A 164 -61.23 4.79 -17.60
C LYS A 164 -59.92 5.25 -18.24
N LYS A 165 -59.90 5.96 -19.35
CA LYS A 165 -60.93 6.68 -20.13
C LYS A 165 -60.56 6.61 -21.61
#